data_AF-A0A1R0UTH0-F1
#
_entry.id   AF-A0A1R0UTH0-F1
#
_cell.length_a   1.000
_cell.length_b   1.000
_cell.length_c   1.000
_cell.angle_alpha   90.00
_cell.angle_beta   90.00
_cell.angle_gamma   90.00
#
_symmetry.space_group_name_H-M   'P 1'
#
loop_
_entity.id
_entity.type
_entity.pdbx_description
1 polymer ?
#
loop_
_entity_poly.entity_id
_entity_poly.type
_entity_poly.pdbx_seq_one_letter_code
_entity_poly.pdbx_strand_id
1 'polypeptide(L)'
;MSRSFGFAIDSRAQVEQILSAFGERDYWLARLSRFGALDTLDSLSVESDGTVTAVMVKDAHRREERSPIAKYLPTQWRVAQKEQWHPIGERQVRGKLSITSYGTPAYAAGTALLAPAGAGSRLECAATVEFKAPLFGKQVEKAMGRILTQSVTALQNFTADWIDVHS
;
A
#
# COMPACT_ATOMS: atom_id res chain seq x y z
N MET A 1 -18.70 3.11 -9.27
CA MET A 1 -17.90 4.07 -10.07
C MET A 1 -16.43 3.93 -9.69
N SER A 2 -15.52 4.05 -10.65
CA SER A 2 -14.07 4.01 -10.43
C SER A 2 -13.46 5.41 -10.42
N ARG A 3 -12.43 5.61 -9.60
CA ARG A 3 -11.66 6.86 -9.51
C ARG A 3 -10.18 6.56 -9.40
N SER A 4 -9.36 7.29 -10.15
CA SER A 4 -7.91 7.11 -10.18
C SER A 4 -7.18 8.35 -9.66
N PHE A 5 -6.06 8.11 -8.97
CA PHE A 5 -5.22 9.13 -8.35
C PHE A 5 -3.76 8.84 -8.70
N GLY A 6 -3.03 9.86 -9.18
CA GLY A 6 -1.60 9.78 -9.47
C GLY A 6 -0.81 10.69 -8.55
N PHE A 7 0.32 10.21 -8.03
CA PHE A 7 1.26 11.01 -7.24
C PHE A 7 2.67 10.39 -7.29
N ALA A 8 3.67 11.20 -6.96
CA ALA A 8 5.07 10.77 -6.90
C ALA A 8 5.70 11.25 -5.59
N ILE A 9 6.53 10.40 -4.98
CA ILE A 9 7.19 10.65 -3.70
C ILE A 9 8.66 10.28 -3.82
N ASP A 10 9.54 11.18 -3.40
CA ASP A 10 10.98 10.91 -3.31
C ASP A 10 11.32 10.20 -2.01
N SER A 11 12.34 9.34 -2.08
CA SER A 11 12.92 8.65 -0.95
C SER A 11 14.44 8.81 -0.97
N ARG A 12 15.02 8.86 0.22
CA ARG A 12 16.47 8.88 0.42
C ARG A 12 17.10 7.49 0.24
N ALA A 13 16.32 6.42 0.34
CA ALA A 13 16.79 5.07 0.11
C ALA A 13 16.88 4.76 -1.40
N GLN A 14 17.87 3.95 -1.79
CA GLN A 14 18.02 3.47 -3.16
C GLN A 14 17.01 2.36 -3.48
N VAL A 15 16.77 2.15 -4.78
CA VAL A 15 15.79 1.15 -5.26
C VAL A 15 16.10 -0.25 -4.72
N GLU A 16 17.37 -0.63 -4.73
CA GLU A 16 17.82 -1.95 -4.27
C GLU A 16 17.65 -2.12 -2.77
N GLN A 17 17.88 -1.07 -1.97
CA GLN A 17 17.69 -1.11 -0.53
C GLN A 17 16.21 -1.29 -0.18
N ILE A 18 15.32 -0.57 -0.87
CA ILE A 18 13.88 -0.71 -0.71
C ILE A 18 13.41 -2.10 -1.10
N LEU A 19 13.87 -2.62 -2.25
CA LEU A 19 13.50 -3.97 -2.70
C LEU A 19 14.01 -5.05 -1.73
N SER A 20 15.24 -4.91 -1.23
CA SER A 20 15.81 -5.82 -0.22
C SER A 20 14.97 -5.82 1.05
N ALA A 21 14.63 -4.65 1.59
CA ALA A 21 13.77 -4.52 2.76
C ALA A 21 12.40 -5.18 2.55
N PHE A 22 11.82 -5.07 1.34
CA PHE A 22 10.55 -5.73 1.04
C PHE A 22 10.67 -7.27 1.05
N GLY A 23 11.85 -7.82 0.81
CA GLY A 23 12.10 -9.26 0.95
C GLY A 23 12.14 -9.75 2.40
N GLU A 24 12.20 -8.86 3.38
CA GLU A 24 12.40 -9.21 4.78
C GLU A 24 11.10 -9.26 5.58
N ARG A 25 10.86 -10.37 6.29
CA ARG A 25 9.66 -10.55 7.10
C ARG A 25 9.53 -9.47 8.19
N ASP A 26 10.65 -9.10 8.81
CA ASP A 26 10.68 -8.16 9.93
C ASP A 26 10.29 -6.74 9.50
N TYR A 27 10.62 -6.34 8.27
CA TYR A 27 10.14 -5.09 7.69
C TYR A 27 8.60 -5.04 7.65
N TRP A 28 7.95 -6.10 7.18
CA TRP A 28 6.49 -6.16 7.10
C TRP A 28 5.84 -6.16 8.48
N LEU A 29 6.40 -6.91 9.44
CA LEU A 29 5.90 -6.92 10.82
C LEU A 29 6.04 -5.53 11.48
N ALA A 30 7.17 -4.86 11.27
CA ALA A 30 7.39 -3.50 11.74
C ALA A 30 6.42 -2.50 11.08
N ARG A 31 6.17 -2.63 9.77
CA ARG A 31 5.20 -1.81 9.03
C ARG A 31 3.79 -2.00 9.58
N LEU A 32 3.36 -3.24 9.83
CA LEU A 32 2.05 -3.55 10.41
C LEU A 32 1.91 -2.94 11.80
N SER A 33 2.91 -3.12 12.66
CA SER A 33 2.93 -2.53 14.01
C SER A 33 2.86 -1.00 14.00
N ARG A 34 3.55 -0.34 13.05
CA ARG A 34 3.63 1.11 12.96
C ARG A 34 2.31 1.78 12.56
N PHE A 35 1.58 1.17 11.62
CA PHE A 35 0.41 1.80 10.99
C PHE A 35 -0.93 1.19 11.42
N GLY A 36 -0.99 -0.08 11.82
CA GLY A 36 -2.22 -0.75 12.29
C GLY A 36 -3.37 -0.78 11.28
N ALA A 37 -3.11 -0.44 10.02
CA ALA A 37 -4.11 -0.48 8.95
C ALA A 37 -4.47 -1.92 8.57
N LEU A 38 -3.50 -2.83 8.72
CA LEU A 38 -3.63 -4.27 8.59
C LEU A 38 -3.01 -4.93 9.82
N ASP A 39 -3.41 -6.16 10.12
CA ASP A 39 -3.10 -6.77 11.41
C ASP A 39 -2.09 -7.92 11.28
N THR A 40 -2.12 -8.66 10.18
CA THR A 40 -1.33 -9.89 10.01
C THR A 40 -0.64 -9.93 8.66
N LEU A 41 0.61 -10.40 8.64
CA LEU A 41 1.30 -10.85 7.43
C LEU A 41 0.94 -12.31 7.17
N ASP A 42 -0.01 -12.53 6.26
CA ASP A 42 -0.55 -13.84 5.90
C ASP A 42 0.49 -14.65 5.10
N SER A 43 1.16 -14.03 4.13
CA SER A 43 2.26 -14.65 3.40
C SER A 43 3.28 -13.64 2.91
N LEU A 44 4.51 -14.11 2.73
CA LEU A 44 5.61 -13.41 2.09
C LEU A 44 6.39 -14.42 1.24
N SER A 45 6.64 -14.08 -0.01
CA SER A 45 7.47 -14.88 -0.91
C SER A 45 8.43 -13.98 -1.67
N VAL A 46 9.66 -14.47 -1.85
CA VAL A 46 10.67 -13.88 -2.73
C VAL A 46 11.00 -14.93 -3.79
N GLU A 47 10.71 -14.61 -5.05
CA GLU A 47 10.96 -15.50 -6.19
C GLU A 47 12.43 -15.40 -6.64
N SER A 48 12.89 -16.37 -7.44
CA SER A 48 14.27 -16.42 -7.93
C SER A 48 14.67 -15.24 -8.81
N ASP A 49 13.69 -14.55 -9.41
CA ASP A 49 13.89 -13.35 -10.21
C ASP A 49 13.92 -12.06 -9.37
N GLY A 50 13.83 -12.18 -8.03
CA GLY A 50 13.77 -11.06 -7.10
C GLY A 50 12.38 -10.48 -6.90
N THR A 51 11.33 -11.08 -7.49
CA THR A 51 9.95 -10.64 -7.26
C THR A 51 9.54 -10.91 -5.82
N VAL A 52 9.11 -9.85 -5.12
CA VAL A 52 8.55 -9.96 -3.78
C VAL A 52 7.03 -9.93 -3.87
N THR A 53 6.36 -10.88 -3.21
CA THR A 53 4.91 -10.83 -2.99
C THR A 53 4.63 -10.90 -1.50
N ALA A 54 3.93 -9.91 -0.97
CA ALA A 54 3.44 -9.88 0.41
C ALA A 54 1.91 -9.81 0.43
N VAL A 55 1.30 -10.64 1.28
CA VAL A 55 -0.15 -10.61 1.54
C VAL A 55 -0.36 -10.27 3.00
N MET A 56 -1.06 -9.19 3.25
CA MET A 56 -1.42 -8.71 4.58
C MET A 56 -2.95 -8.74 4.73
N VAL A 57 -3.44 -9.09 5.90
CA VAL A 57 -4.87 -9.24 6.14
C VAL A 57 -5.31 -8.50 7.41
N LYS A 58 -6.58 -8.13 7.43
CA LYS A 58 -7.28 -7.56 8.57
C LYS A 58 -8.68 -8.13 8.66
N ASP A 59 -9.03 -8.60 9.84
CA ASP A 59 -10.40 -8.94 10.19
C ASP A 59 -11.01 -7.73 10.91
N ALA A 60 -11.82 -6.98 10.18
CA ALA A 60 -12.36 -5.71 10.62
C ALA A 60 -13.77 -5.87 11.17
N HIS A 61 -14.10 -5.03 12.15
CA HIS A 61 -15.39 -5.04 12.81
C HIS A 61 -16.03 -3.65 12.77
N ARG A 62 -17.33 -3.57 12.48
CA ARG A 62 -18.03 -2.27 12.34
C ARG A 62 -17.96 -1.40 13.59
N ARG A 63 -17.84 -2.03 14.77
CA ARG A 63 -17.72 -1.32 16.06
C ARG A 63 -16.41 -0.54 16.20
N GLU A 64 -15.38 -0.93 15.45
CA GLU A 64 -14.06 -0.30 15.46
C GLU A 64 -13.92 0.77 14.37
N GLU A 65 -14.79 0.76 13.37
CA GLU A 65 -14.80 1.74 12.28
C GLU A 65 -15.34 3.10 12.76
N ARG A 66 -14.49 4.12 12.71
CA ARG A 66 -14.81 5.49 13.15
C ARG A 66 -15.26 6.39 12.00
N SER A 67 -15.14 5.97 10.75
CA SER A 67 -15.52 6.78 9.61
C SER A 67 -17.05 6.90 9.45
N PRO A 68 -17.55 7.96 8.78
CA PRO A 68 -18.98 8.15 8.54
C PRO A 68 -19.64 7.03 7.71
N ILE A 69 -18.87 6.17 7.06
CA ILE A 69 -19.38 5.06 6.26
C ILE A 69 -19.65 3.78 7.07
N ALA A 70 -19.27 3.74 8.36
CA ALA A 70 -19.39 2.55 9.23
C ALA A 70 -20.78 1.89 9.14
N LYS A 71 -21.86 2.68 9.14
CA LYS A 71 -23.25 2.19 9.09
C LYS A 71 -23.62 1.42 7.82
N TYR A 72 -22.87 1.61 6.73
CA TYR A 72 -23.08 0.91 5.46
C TYR A 72 -22.21 -0.35 5.31
N LEU A 73 -21.33 -0.62 6.28
CA LEU A 73 -20.47 -1.79 6.30
C LEU A 73 -21.18 -2.97 7.01
N PRO A 74 -20.83 -4.22 6.66
CA PRO A 74 -21.28 -5.39 7.40
C PRO A 74 -20.73 -5.36 8.84
N THR A 75 -21.30 -6.17 9.73
CA THR A 75 -20.86 -6.25 11.13
C THR A 75 -19.38 -6.65 11.25
N GLN A 76 -18.96 -7.58 10.40
CA GLN A 76 -17.60 -8.08 10.28
C GLN A 76 -17.26 -8.23 8.81
N TRP A 77 -16.01 -7.94 8.44
CA TRP A 77 -15.48 -8.19 7.09
C TRP A 77 -13.99 -8.48 7.17
N ARG A 78 -13.48 -9.12 6.12
CA ARG A 78 -12.03 -9.34 5.95
C ARG A 78 -11.52 -8.45 4.83
N VAL A 79 -10.39 -7.81 5.05
CA VAL A 79 -9.63 -7.06 4.05
C VAL A 79 -8.32 -7.80 3.80
N ALA A 80 -8.02 -8.11 2.55
CA ALA A 80 -6.73 -8.65 2.13
C ALA A 80 -6.06 -7.65 1.19
N GLN A 81 -4.85 -7.24 1.55
CA GLN A 81 -3.99 -6.41 0.72
C GLN A 81 -2.85 -7.28 0.19
N LYS A 82 -2.71 -7.31 -1.14
CA LYS A 82 -1.59 -7.94 -1.82
C LYS A 82 -0.71 -6.88 -2.44
N GLU A 83 0.57 -6.92 -2.12
CA GLU A 83 1.61 -6.11 -2.75
C GLU A 83 2.58 -7.02 -3.50
N GLN A 84 2.83 -6.72 -4.77
CA GLN A 84 3.80 -7.41 -5.60
C GLN A 84 4.80 -6.40 -6.16
N TRP A 85 6.08 -6.69 -6.01
CA TRP A 85 7.18 -5.82 -6.42
C TRP A 85 8.11 -6.61 -7.31
N HIS A 86 8.12 -6.27 -8.60
CA HIS A 86 8.83 -7.01 -9.64
C HIS A 86 9.96 -6.15 -10.22
N PRO A 87 11.23 -6.58 -10.13
CA PRO A 87 12.33 -5.92 -10.83
C PRO A 87 12.10 -5.92 -12.34
N ILE A 88 12.30 -4.79 -13.01
CA ILE A 88 12.09 -4.67 -14.47
C ILE A 88 13.36 -4.25 -15.25
N GLY A 89 14.53 -4.33 -14.61
CA GLY A 89 15.81 -3.90 -15.18
C GLY A 89 16.13 -2.43 -14.89
N GLU A 90 17.35 -2.00 -15.24
CA GLU A 90 17.84 -0.62 -15.09
C GLU A 90 17.64 -0.01 -13.68
N ARG A 91 17.76 -0.84 -12.64
CA ARG A 91 17.52 -0.43 -11.25
C ARG A 91 16.09 0.09 -11.02
N GLN A 92 15.11 -0.48 -11.70
CA GLN A 92 13.69 -0.15 -11.55
C GLN A 92 12.89 -1.35 -11.06
N VAL A 93 11.84 -1.04 -10.28
CA VAL A 93 10.90 -2.04 -9.76
C VAL A 93 9.47 -1.58 -10.05
N ARG A 94 8.67 -2.48 -10.62
CA ARG A 94 7.24 -2.28 -10.83
C ARG A 94 6.44 -2.88 -9.68
N GLY A 95 5.67 -2.04 -9.00
CA GLY A 95 4.73 -2.42 -7.96
C GLY A 95 3.32 -2.66 -8.51
N LYS A 96 2.62 -3.65 -7.96
CA LYS A 96 1.17 -3.83 -8.07
C LYS A 96 0.58 -4.00 -6.67
N LEU A 97 -0.45 -3.23 -6.38
CA LEU A 97 -1.23 -3.27 -5.15
C LEU A 97 -2.65 -3.70 -5.48
N SER A 98 -3.22 -4.62 -4.72
CA SER A 98 -4.66 -4.90 -4.74
C SER A 98 -5.20 -5.07 -3.33
N ILE A 99 -6.39 -4.51 -3.09
CA ILE A 99 -7.12 -4.62 -1.84
C ILE A 99 -8.47 -5.25 -2.15
N THR A 100 -8.66 -6.44 -1.60
CA THR A 100 -9.91 -7.21 -1.71
C THR A 100 -10.61 -7.16 -0.37
N SER A 101 -11.83 -6.62 -0.35
CA SER A 101 -12.66 -6.62 0.85
C SER A 101 -13.80 -7.62 0.68
N TYR A 102 -13.82 -8.65 1.53
CA TYR A 102 -14.85 -9.70 1.50
C TYR A 102 -16.09 -9.23 2.25
N GLY A 103 -17.26 -9.26 1.60
CA GLY A 103 -18.52 -8.82 2.20
C GLY A 103 -18.80 -7.31 2.08
N THR A 104 -17.92 -6.54 1.42
CA THR A 104 -18.19 -5.16 1.04
C THR A 104 -18.06 -4.99 -0.47
N PRO A 105 -18.78 -4.04 -1.09
CA PRO A 105 -18.67 -3.80 -2.52
C PRO A 105 -17.55 -2.79 -2.86
N ALA A 106 -16.47 -2.75 -2.08
CA ALA A 106 -15.33 -1.87 -2.29
C ALA A 106 -14.12 -2.66 -2.79
N TYR A 107 -13.46 -2.13 -3.81
CA TYR A 107 -12.24 -2.68 -4.38
C TYR A 107 -11.24 -1.55 -4.58
N ALA A 108 -9.96 -1.80 -4.32
CA ALA A 108 -8.91 -0.86 -4.68
C ALA A 108 -7.76 -1.61 -5.32
N ALA A 109 -7.12 -0.97 -6.30
CA ALA A 109 -5.91 -1.47 -6.92
C ALA A 109 -4.98 -0.31 -7.23
N GLY A 110 -3.70 -0.57 -7.41
CA GLY A 110 -2.76 0.42 -7.83
C GLY A 110 -1.55 -0.18 -8.51
N THR A 111 -0.86 0.64 -9.29
CA THR A 111 0.47 0.34 -9.81
C THR A 111 1.45 1.34 -9.24
N ALA A 112 2.68 0.90 -9.10
CA ALA A 112 3.78 1.77 -8.72
C ALA A 112 5.00 1.54 -9.61
N LEU A 113 5.83 2.56 -9.77
CA LEU A 113 7.13 2.49 -10.39
C LEU A 113 8.14 3.10 -9.42
N LEU A 114 9.09 2.29 -8.98
CA LEU A 114 10.22 2.74 -8.17
C LEU A 114 11.45 2.82 -9.09
N ALA A 115 12.05 3.99 -9.18
CA ALA A 115 13.19 4.26 -10.05
C ALA A 115 14.23 5.16 -9.37
N PRO A 116 15.50 5.17 -9.82
CA PRO A 116 16.52 6.04 -9.24
C PRO A 116 16.19 7.52 -9.43
N ALA A 117 16.44 8.34 -8.41
CA ALA A 117 16.24 9.79 -8.47
C ALA A 117 17.27 10.50 -7.58
N GLY A 118 18.19 11.25 -8.20
CA GLY A 118 19.28 11.91 -7.48
C GLY A 118 20.13 10.91 -6.70
N ALA A 119 20.29 11.13 -5.38
CA ALA A 119 21.03 10.23 -4.49
C ALA A 119 20.19 9.06 -3.94
N GLY A 120 18.89 9.03 -4.22
CA GLY A 120 17.96 8.02 -3.71
C GLY A 120 17.06 7.48 -4.82
N SER A 121 15.76 7.42 -4.54
CA SER A 121 14.77 6.90 -5.48
C SER A 121 13.48 7.71 -5.48
N ARG A 122 12.66 7.52 -6.50
CA ARG A 122 11.31 8.07 -6.62
C ARG A 122 10.32 6.94 -6.81
N LEU A 123 9.25 6.96 -6.02
CA LEU A 123 8.08 6.11 -6.18
C LEU A 123 6.98 6.90 -6.88
N GLU A 124 6.64 6.53 -8.10
CA GLU A 124 5.45 6.99 -8.81
C GLU A 124 4.32 6.01 -8.59
N CYS A 125 3.12 6.49 -8.26
CA CYS A 125 1.97 5.66 -7.95
C CYS A 125 0.75 6.11 -8.76
N ALA A 126 -0.01 5.13 -9.23
CA ALA A 126 -1.36 5.30 -9.76
C ALA A 126 -2.29 4.34 -9.04
N ALA A 127 -3.25 4.86 -8.26
CA ALA A 127 -4.21 4.06 -7.50
C ALA A 127 -5.62 4.28 -8.04
N THR A 128 -6.35 3.21 -8.27
CA THR A 128 -7.77 3.19 -8.64
C THR A 128 -8.59 2.61 -7.51
N VAL A 129 -9.61 3.35 -7.06
CA VAL A 129 -10.57 2.89 -6.05
C VAL A 129 -11.95 2.79 -6.70
N GLU A 130 -12.58 1.64 -6.52
CA GLU A 130 -13.94 1.35 -6.96
C GLU A 130 -14.87 1.16 -5.77
N PHE A 131 -15.97 1.91 -5.80
CA PHE A 131 -17.06 1.75 -4.84
C PHE A 131 -18.34 1.44 -5.59
N LYS A 132 -19.11 0.42 -5.14
CA LYS A 132 -20.47 0.18 -5.65
C LYS A 132 -21.57 0.86 -4.83
N ALA A 133 -21.26 1.59 -3.76
CA ALA A 133 -22.21 2.48 -3.08
C ALA A 133 -22.30 3.83 -3.81
N PRO A 134 -23.44 4.54 -3.77
CA PRO A 134 -23.57 5.87 -4.37
C PRO A 134 -22.74 6.86 -3.56
N LEU A 135 -21.52 7.18 -4.02
CA LEU A 135 -20.63 8.03 -3.25
C LEU A 135 -20.69 9.50 -3.67
N PHE A 136 -21.17 10.29 -2.70
CA PHE A 136 -20.62 11.53 -2.15
C PHE A 136 -19.67 12.34 -3.07
N GLY A 137 -20.06 13.59 -3.34
CA GLY A 137 -19.49 14.46 -4.36
C GLY A 137 -18.02 14.88 -4.20
N LYS A 138 -17.58 15.78 -5.09
CA LYS A 138 -16.19 16.24 -5.34
C LYS A 138 -15.28 16.45 -4.10
N GLN A 139 -15.85 16.79 -2.95
CA GLN A 139 -15.11 17.03 -1.71
C GLN A 139 -14.53 15.73 -1.10
N VAL A 140 -15.24 14.61 -1.22
CA VAL A 140 -14.76 13.29 -0.76
C VAL A 140 -13.64 12.79 -1.66
N GLU A 141 -13.74 13.01 -2.97
CA GLU A 141 -12.70 12.67 -3.94
C GLU A 141 -11.37 13.39 -3.64
N LYS A 142 -11.41 14.71 -3.39
CA LYS A 142 -10.21 15.49 -3.05
C LYS A 142 -9.60 15.06 -1.70
N ALA A 143 -10.44 14.69 -0.74
CA ALA A 143 -9.98 14.18 0.55
C ALA A 143 -9.26 12.83 0.40
N MET A 144 -9.79 11.91 -0.42
CA MET A 144 -9.18 10.60 -0.65
C MET A 144 -7.79 10.69 -1.30
N GLY A 145 -7.62 11.51 -2.34
CA GLY A 145 -6.31 11.69 -2.98
C GLY A 145 -5.25 12.24 -2.01
N ARG A 146 -5.66 13.17 -1.13
CA ARG A 146 -4.77 13.70 -0.07
C ARG A 146 -4.40 12.64 0.96
N ILE A 147 -5.38 11.87 1.43
CA ILE A 147 -5.16 10.78 2.41
C ILE A 147 -4.20 9.74 1.81
N LEU A 148 -4.41 9.32 0.56
CA LEU A 148 -3.52 8.38 -0.12
C LEU A 148 -2.09 8.91 -0.22
N THR A 149 -1.92 10.16 -0.66
CA THR A 149 -0.60 10.77 -0.78
C THR A 149 0.10 10.85 0.57
N GLN A 150 -0.61 11.25 1.62
CA GLN A 150 -0.08 11.33 2.99
C GLN A 150 0.32 9.95 3.53
N SER A 151 -0.54 8.94 3.34
CA SER A 151 -0.27 7.58 3.79
C SER A 151 0.95 6.98 3.10
N VAL A 152 1.08 7.14 1.78
CA VAL A 152 2.25 6.61 1.05
C VAL A 152 3.52 7.41 1.38
N THR A 153 3.41 8.71 1.63
CA THR A 153 4.56 9.51 2.10
C THR A 153 5.05 9.02 3.47
N ALA A 154 4.12 8.79 4.40
CA ALA A 154 4.46 8.26 5.71
C ALA A 154 5.09 6.86 5.62
N LEU A 155 4.59 6.02 4.72
CA LEU A 155 5.16 4.71 4.45
C LEU A 155 6.59 4.81 3.89
N GLN A 156 6.83 5.66 2.88
CA GLN A 156 8.16 5.83 2.29
C GLN A 156 9.18 6.30 3.32
N ASN A 157 8.81 7.26 4.18
CA ASN A 157 9.67 7.72 5.27
C ASN A 157 9.96 6.57 6.25
N PHE A 158 8.92 5.84 6.67
CA PHE A 158 9.10 4.67 7.53
C PHE A 158 10.05 3.62 6.91
N THR A 159 9.91 3.32 5.63
CA THR A 159 10.79 2.37 4.93
C THR A 159 12.23 2.86 4.93
N ALA A 160 12.47 4.14 4.61
CA ALA A 160 13.81 4.69 4.63
C ALA A 160 14.43 4.69 6.03
N ASP A 161 13.64 5.01 7.07
CA ASP A 161 14.10 4.96 8.46
C ASP A 161 14.37 3.53 8.94
N TRP A 162 13.57 2.56 8.50
CA TRP A 162 13.80 1.16 8.79
C TRP A 162 15.11 0.66 8.16
N ILE A 163 15.36 1.04 6.90
CA ILE A 163 16.60 0.70 6.17
C ILE A 163 17.82 1.23 6.91
N ASP A 164 17.83 2.50 7.32
CA ASP A 164 18.97 3.09 8.05
C ASP A 164 19.41 2.32 9.29
N VAL A 165 18.48 1.60 9.93
CA VAL A 165 18.73 0.86 11.17
C VAL A 165 19.09 -0.60 10.89
N HIS A 166 18.70 -1.15 9.75
CA HIS A 166 18.76 -2.60 9.47
C HIS A 166 19.59 -2.96 8.22
N SER A 167 20.11 -1.99 7.45
CA SER A 167 20.93 -2.20 6.25
C SER A 167 22.42 -1.97 6.45
#